data_AF-A5MZJ2-F1
#
_entry.id   AF-A5MZJ2-F1
#
_cell.length_a   1.000
_cell.length_b   1.000
_cell.length_c   1.000
_cell.angle_alpha   90.00
_cell.angle_beta   90.00
_cell.angle_gamma   90.00
#
_symmetry.space_group_name_H-M   'P 1'
#
loop_
_entity.id
_entity.type
_entity.pdbx_description
1 polymer ?
#
loop_
_entity_poly.entity_id
_entity_poly.type
_entity_poly.pdbx_seq_one_letter_code
_entity_poly.pdbx_strand_id
1 'polypeptide(L)'
;MKIELVRIKNEIVVFLLTTFVITFSMGILMFWVYKHLDKDIMSSFGLVQMLYPALVAIILIIIHKKDNIHRTLSNFLKIYIVLCILSIVVLIGGVFIFPKYVSKVLNILVYIFSVILFSLIVNNKDNCFERINMVFQKNFKKVLILCLAFIGIQFLISIINGAFYGNFIESIKKSISILGFLPFNVLLSILISFVIFFGEELGWRGYLQPRLQILFGKRFGVIVLGIIWGIWHLPLCFMFYSPKTPVYCVIFHIFYCMFIGIFFGFAYMKTGNLWSVIIIHLINNSMALTSNNLSGIVFTPKSLVLNIIICGVVFLPFIFTKEYNGENLEKILLH
;
A
#
# COMPACT_ATOMS: atom_id res chain seq x y z
N MET A 1 18.01 10.19 23.65
CA MET A 1 18.65 9.46 22.53
C MET A 1 18.77 7.93 22.73
N LYS A 2 19.57 7.38 23.65
CA LYS A 2 19.77 5.90 23.74
C LYS A 2 18.50 5.12 24.11
N ILE A 3 17.75 5.58 25.11
CA ILE A 3 16.47 4.97 25.54
C ILE A 3 15.42 5.04 24.42
N GLU A 4 15.40 6.14 23.69
CA GLU A 4 14.48 6.40 22.57
C GLU A 4 14.77 5.50 21.36
N LEU A 5 16.06 5.28 21.04
CA LEU A 5 16.46 4.34 20.00
C LEU A 5 16.10 2.89 20.34
N VAL A 6 16.24 2.48 21.61
CA VAL A 6 15.80 1.15 22.08
C VAL A 6 14.30 1.00 21.92
N ARG A 7 13.52 2.01 22.33
CA ARG A 7 12.07 2.03 22.12
C ARG A 7 11.69 1.91 20.65
N ILE A 8 12.31 2.69 19.76
CA ILE A 8 12.04 2.65 18.32
C ILE A 8 12.32 1.27 17.74
N LYS A 9 13.44 0.64 18.12
CA LYS A 9 13.77 -0.73 17.69
C LYS A 9 12.68 -1.72 18.14
N ASN A 10 12.23 -1.63 19.39
CA ASN A 10 11.16 -2.48 19.90
C ASN A 10 9.84 -2.25 19.14
N GLU A 11 9.47 -1.00 18.88
CA GLU A 11 8.27 -0.66 18.09
C GLU A 11 8.33 -1.26 16.67
N ILE A 12 9.49 -1.18 15.99
CA ILE A 12 9.69 -1.81 14.68
C ILE A 12 9.55 -3.33 14.77
N VAL A 13 10.19 -3.97 15.75
CA VAL A 13 10.16 -5.43 15.91
C VAL A 13 8.73 -5.90 16.16
N VAL A 14 8.01 -5.30 17.10
CA VAL A 14 6.62 -5.67 17.41
C VAL A 14 5.72 -5.44 16.19
N PHE A 15 5.87 -4.31 15.49
CA PHE A 15 5.11 -4.01 14.29
C PHE A 15 5.33 -5.07 13.20
N LEU A 16 6.59 -5.38 12.88
CA LEU A 16 6.95 -6.34 11.84
C LEU A 16 6.50 -7.75 12.22
N LEU A 17 6.82 -8.21 13.43
CA LEU A 17 6.43 -9.54 13.88
C LEU A 17 4.92 -9.73 13.81
N THR A 18 4.15 -8.78 14.35
CA THR A 18 2.68 -8.88 14.35
C THR A 18 2.12 -8.85 12.93
N THR A 19 2.59 -7.92 12.09
CA THR A 19 2.12 -7.80 10.69
C THR A 19 2.42 -9.07 9.89
N PHE A 20 3.65 -9.60 9.98
CA PHE A 20 4.05 -10.81 9.25
C PHE A 20 3.41 -12.09 9.81
N VAL A 21 3.18 -12.19 11.12
CA VAL A 21 2.45 -13.33 11.71
C VAL A 21 1.03 -13.39 11.16
N ILE A 22 0.30 -12.27 11.10
CA ILE A 22 -1.04 -12.23 10.53
C ILE A 22 -1.00 -12.59 9.03
N THR A 23 -0.08 -11.97 8.27
CA THR A 23 0.06 -12.23 6.83
C THR A 23 0.37 -13.70 6.53
N PHE A 24 1.35 -14.30 7.22
CA PHE A 24 1.73 -15.69 6.95
C PHE A 24 0.70 -16.69 7.49
N SER A 25 0.03 -16.40 8.60
CA SER A 25 -1.08 -17.24 9.07
C SER A 25 -2.20 -17.30 8.04
N MET A 26 -2.56 -16.15 7.46
CA MET A 26 -3.51 -16.08 6.34
C MET A 26 -2.96 -16.71 5.06
N GLY A 27 -1.64 -16.64 4.83
CA GLY A 27 -0.96 -17.34 3.76
C GLY A 27 -1.03 -18.87 3.87
N ILE A 28 -0.95 -19.43 5.08
CA ILE A 28 -1.15 -20.87 5.33
C ILE A 28 -2.59 -21.26 5.00
N LEU A 29 -3.57 -20.47 5.45
CA LEU A 29 -4.97 -20.69 5.08
C LEU A 29 -5.14 -20.65 3.56
N MET A 30 -4.59 -19.63 2.90
CA MET A 30 -4.61 -19.47 1.45
C MET A 30 -4.00 -20.68 0.73
N PHE A 31 -2.87 -21.20 1.22
CA PHE A 31 -2.24 -22.42 0.70
C PHE A 31 -3.12 -23.67 0.81
N TRP A 32 -3.95 -23.77 1.85
CA TRP A 32 -4.83 -24.92 2.00
C TRP A 32 -6.00 -24.87 1.01
N VAL A 33 -6.46 -23.68 0.68
CA VAL A 33 -7.68 -23.49 -0.12
C VAL A 33 -7.42 -23.13 -1.60
N TYR A 34 -6.22 -22.71 -2.00
CA TYR A 34 -5.99 -22.13 -3.35
C TYR A 34 -6.27 -23.10 -4.51
N LYS A 35 -6.15 -24.42 -4.31
CA LYS A 35 -6.45 -25.41 -5.36
C LYS A 35 -7.95 -25.57 -5.62
N HIS A 36 -8.78 -25.13 -4.68
CA HIS A 36 -10.22 -25.43 -4.66
C HIS A 36 -11.08 -24.17 -4.79
N LEU A 37 -10.48 -22.99 -4.84
CA LEU A 37 -11.18 -21.71 -4.86
C LEU A 37 -10.87 -20.90 -6.11
N ASP A 38 -11.87 -20.15 -6.56
CA ASP A 38 -11.77 -19.29 -7.73
C ASP A 38 -10.85 -18.08 -7.48
N LYS A 39 -10.36 -17.50 -8.57
CA LYS A 39 -9.45 -16.34 -8.57
C LYS A 39 -10.02 -15.14 -7.81
N ASP A 40 -11.33 -14.93 -7.85
CA ASP A 40 -12.00 -13.82 -7.17
C ASP A 40 -11.94 -13.96 -5.64
N ILE A 41 -11.87 -15.19 -5.13
CA ILE A 41 -11.70 -15.44 -3.69
C ILE A 41 -10.23 -15.27 -3.32
N MET A 42 -9.31 -15.70 -4.18
CA MET A 42 -7.86 -15.47 -3.99
C MET A 42 -7.50 -13.98 -3.97
N SER A 43 -8.15 -13.16 -4.80
CA SER A 43 -7.95 -11.70 -4.76
C SER A 43 -8.45 -11.07 -3.45
N SER A 44 -9.44 -11.69 -2.80
CA SER A 44 -9.98 -11.22 -1.52
C SER A 44 -8.98 -11.39 -0.38
N PHE A 45 -8.09 -12.40 -0.43
CA PHE A 45 -6.97 -12.48 0.51
C PHE A 45 -6.09 -11.23 0.39
N GLY A 46 -5.75 -10.81 -0.83
CA GLY A 46 -5.00 -9.58 -1.07
C GLY A 46 -5.71 -8.34 -0.52
N LEU A 47 -7.01 -8.19 -0.81
CA LEU A 47 -7.83 -7.07 -0.32
C LEU A 47 -7.82 -6.96 1.21
N VAL A 48 -8.00 -8.08 1.92
CA VAL A 48 -7.98 -8.08 3.39
C VAL A 48 -6.54 -7.90 3.91
N GLN A 49 -5.54 -8.45 3.21
CA GLN A 49 -4.12 -8.29 3.57
C GLN A 49 -3.71 -6.82 3.65
N MET A 50 -4.20 -5.98 2.73
CA MET A 50 -3.94 -4.54 2.72
C MET A 50 -4.35 -3.82 4.02
N LEU A 51 -5.24 -4.40 4.83
CA LEU A 51 -5.71 -3.80 6.09
C LEU A 51 -4.74 -4.04 7.27
N TYR A 52 -3.87 -5.05 7.19
CA TYR A 52 -3.06 -5.49 8.34
C TYR A 52 -2.05 -4.45 8.85
N PRO A 53 -1.29 -3.75 7.98
CA PRO A 53 -0.25 -2.83 8.46
C PRO A 53 -0.84 -1.70 9.31
N ALA A 54 -1.93 -1.06 8.88
CA ALA A 54 -2.61 -0.05 9.67
C ALA A 54 -3.25 -0.64 10.93
N LEU A 55 -3.86 -1.82 10.88
CA LEU A 55 -4.41 -2.47 12.08
C LEU A 55 -3.35 -2.54 13.20
N VAL A 56 -2.16 -3.04 12.87
CA VAL A 56 -1.06 -3.15 13.82
C VAL A 56 -0.55 -1.78 14.27
N ALA A 57 -0.34 -0.84 13.33
CA ALA A 57 0.08 0.52 13.67
C ALA A 57 -0.90 1.22 14.61
N ILE A 58 -2.21 1.10 14.36
CA ILE A 58 -3.27 1.74 15.13
C ILE A 58 -3.33 1.17 16.54
N ILE A 59 -3.25 -0.15 16.70
CA ILE A 59 -3.19 -0.80 18.02
C ILE A 59 -1.99 -0.26 18.81
N LEU A 60 -0.81 -0.20 18.18
CA LEU A 60 0.40 0.32 18.82
C LEU A 60 0.32 1.82 19.16
N ILE A 61 -0.35 2.63 18.32
CA ILE A 61 -0.59 4.06 18.60
C ILE A 61 -1.54 4.22 19.79
N ILE A 62 -2.62 3.43 19.86
CA ILE A 62 -3.59 3.50 20.95
C ILE A 62 -2.96 3.06 22.28
N ILE A 63 -2.16 1.98 22.28
CA ILE A 63 -1.50 1.48 23.49
C ILE A 63 -0.48 2.49 24.02
N HIS A 64 0.36 3.06 23.15
CA HIS A 64 1.47 3.92 23.59
C HIS A 64 1.13 5.41 23.72
N LYS A 65 0.02 5.88 23.15
CA LYS A 65 -0.31 7.32 23.09
C LYS A 65 -1.79 7.62 23.43
N LYS A 66 -2.37 6.81 24.33
CA LYS A 66 -3.78 6.81 24.73
C LYS A 66 -4.30 8.19 25.17
N ASP A 67 -3.48 8.99 25.84
CA ASP A 67 -3.97 10.13 26.62
C ASP A 67 -4.22 11.42 25.83
N ASN A 68 -3.90 11.47 24.53
CA ASN A 68 -4.00 12.70 23.72
C ASN A 68 -4.76 12.55 22.39
N ILE A 69 -5.55 11.49 22.18
CA ILE A 69 -6.27 11.27 20.90
C ILE A 69 -7.64 11.95 20.95
N HIS A 70 -7.87 12.91 20.05
CA HIS A 70 -9.17 13.54 19.87
C HIS A 70 -10.29 12.51 19.60
N ARG A 71 -11.50 12.75 20.11
CA ARG A 71 -12.63 11.80 20.06
C ARG A 71 -12.94 11.33 18.64
N THR A 72 -12.98 12.24 17.66
CA THR A 72 -13.26 11.90 16.25
C THR A 72 -12.21 10.97 15.66
N LEU A 73 -10.92 11.25 15.88
CA LEU A 73 -9.84 10.39 15.43
C LEU A 73 -9.89 9.03 16.14
N SER A 74 -10.13 9.00 17.45
CA SER A 74 -10.30 7.75 18.20
C SER A 74 -11.44 6.90 17.62
N ASN A 75 -12.58 7.50 17.30
CA ASN A 75 -13.72 6.79 16.71
C ASN A 75 -13.36 6.23 15.33
N PHE A 76 -12.71 7.03 14.47
CA PHE A 76 -12.22 6.58 13.18
C PHE A 76 -11.30 5.35 13.32
N LEU A 77 -10.32 5.42 14.23
CA LEU A 77 -9.38 4.32 14.48
C LEU A 77 -10.08 3.05 14.99
N LYS A 78 -11.07 3.17 15.89
CA LYS A 78 -11.85 2.04 16.40
C LYS A 78 -12.72 1.40 15.31
N ILE A 79 -13.40 2.22 14.49
CA ILE A 79 -14.20 1.71 13.37
C ILE A 79 -13.31 0.99 12.35
N TYR A 80 -12.10 1.49 12.10
CA TYR A 80 -11.13 0.83 11.24
C TYR A 80 -10.70 -0.55 11.81
N ILE A 81 -10.44 -0.65 13.11
CA ILE A 81 -10.16 -1.94 13.78
C ILE A 81 -11.33 -2.92 13.57
N VAL A 82 -12.57 -2.45 13.75
CA VAL A 82 -13.78 -3.27 13.53
C VAL A 82 -13.84 -3.78 12.09
N LEU A 83 -13.61 -2.92 11.09
CA LEU A 83 -13.53 -3.33 9.68
C LEU A 83 -12.52 -4.47 9.47
N CYS A 84 -11.31 -4.34 10.04
CA CYS A 84 -10.26 -5.33 9.88
C CYS A 84 -10.64 -6.68 10.47
N ILE A 85 -11.14 -6.68 11.72
CA ILE A 85 -11.55 -7.90 12.43
C ILE A 85 -12.70 -8.58 11.68
N LEU A 86 -13.73 -7.82 11.29
CA LEU A 86 -14.85 -8.37 10.52
C LEU A 86 -14.39 -8.94 9.18
N SER A 87 -13.49 -8.25 8.46
CA SER A 87 -12.96 -8.73 7.18
C SER A 87 -12.17 -10.04 7.35
N ILE A 88 -11.37 -10.16 8.40
CA ILE A 88 -10.63 -11.39 8.74
C ILE A 88 -11.60 -12.53 9.06
N VAL A 89 -12.61 -12.30 9.89
CA VAL A 89 -13.61 -13.32 10.27
C VAL A 89 -14.43 -13.78 9.05
N VAL A 90 -14.91 -12.83 8.24
CA VAL A 90 -15.64 -13.14 7.01
C VAL A 90 -14.78 -13.93 6.04
N LEU A 91 -13.50 -13.58 5.90
CA LEU A 91 -12.59 -14.32 5.03
C LEU A 91 -12.38 -15.75 5.54
N ILE A 92 -12.02 -15.93 6.82
CA ILE A 92 -11.75 -17.26 7.39
C ILE A 92 -13.00 -18.15 7.37
N GLY A 93 -14.14 -17.67 7.86
CA GLY A 93 -15.37 -18.46 7.89
C GLY A 93 -15.98 -18.62 6.50
N GLY A 94 -15.97 -17.56 5.70
CA GLY A 94 -16.61 -17.52 4.41
C GLY A 94 -15.99 -18.45 3.38
N VAL A 95 -14.67 -18.65 3.40
CA VAL A 95 -14.02 -19.60 2.46
C VAL A 95 -14.49 -21.05 2.64
N PHE A 96 -14.96 -21.42 3.84
CA PHE A 96 -15.49 -22.76 4.12
C PHE A 96 -17.02 -22.84 4.04
N ILE A 97 -17.73 -21.78 4.46
CA ILE A 97 -19.19 -21.81 4.61
C ILE A 97 -19.90 -21.32 3.33
N PHE A 98 -19.41 -20.24 2.70
CA PHE A 98 -20.06 -19.59 1.56
C PHE A 98 -19.06 -19.08 0.50
N PRO A 99 -18.11 -19.91 0.00
CA PRO A 99 -16.98 -19.46 -0.80
C PRO A 99 -17.36 -18.56 -1.98
N LYS A 100 -18.45 -18.89 -2.69
CA LYS A 100 -18.95 -18.14 -3.85
C LYS A 100 -19.32 -16.67 -3.56
N TYR A 101 -19.63 -16.33 -2.32
CA TYR A 101 -20.09 -14.99 -1.94
C TYR A 101 -19.06 -14.17 -1.16
N VAL A 102 -17.93 -14.77 -0.75
CA VAL A 102 -16.92 -14.13 0.10
C VAL A 102 -16.46 -12.80 -0.48
N SER A 103 -16.06 -12.78 -1.75
CA SER A 103 -15.56 -11.57 -2.41
C SER A 103 -16.62 -10.47 -2.45
N LYS A 104 -17.88 -10.81 -2.72
CA LYS A 104 -18.97 -9.84 -2.76
C LYS A 104 -19.26 -9.26 -1.37
N VAL A 105 -19.31 -10.11 -0.34
CA VAL A 105 -19.53 -9.69 1.05
C VAL A 105 -18.40 -8.78 1.53
N LEU A 106 -17.14 -9.14 1.27
CA LEU A 106 -15.97 -8.33 1.66
C LEU A 106 -15.94 -6.98 0.94
N ASN A 107 -16.24 -6.93 -0.36
CA ASN A 107 -16.31 -5.66 -1.08
C ASN A 107 -17.43 -4.76 -0.52
N ILE A 108 -18.63 -5.30 -0.28
CA ILE A 108 -19.73 -4.52 0.33
C ILE A 108 -19.33 -4.00 1.72
N LEU A 109 -18.67 -4.85 2.53
CA LEU A 109 -18.17 -4.46 3.84
C LEU A 109 -17.17 -3.29 3.74
N VAL A 110 -16.18 -3.39 2.84
CA VAL A 110 -15.20 -2.32 2.58
C VAL A 110 -15.89 -1.05 2.11
N TYR A 111 -16.90 -1.15 1.23
CA TYR A 111 -17.62 0.01 0.70
C TYR A 111 -18.38 0.75 1.78
N ILE A 112 -19.14 0.03 2.61
CA ILE A 112 -19.91 0.62 3.71
C ILE A 112 -18.97 1.31 4.70
N PHE A 113 -17.93 0.61 5.16
CA PHE A 113 -17.00 1.19 6.13
C PHE A 113 -16.17 2.34 5.54
N SER A 114 -15.83 2.30 4.25
CA SER A 114 -15.18 3.43 3.59
C SER A 114 -16.06 4.67 3.60
N VAL A 115 -17.34 4.56 3.25
CA VAL A 115 -18.24 5.72 3.27
C VAL A 115 -18.37 6.29 4.69
N ILE A 116 -18.52 5.43 5.70
CA ILE A 116 -18.59 5.85 7.11
C ILE A 116 -17.30 6.58 7.51
N LEU A 117 -16.14 5.97 7.28
CA LEU A 117 -14.85 6.54 7.65
C LEU A 117 -14.55 7.83 6.87
N PHE A 118 -14.90 7.89 5.59
CA PHE A 118 -14.76 9.09 4.76
C PHE A 118 -15.61 10.24 5.31
N SER A 119 -16.84 9.97 5.76
CA SER A 119 -17.70 10.99 6.36
C SER A 119 -17.10 11.61 7.62
N LEU A 120 -16.37 10.83 8.44
CA LEU A 120 -15.67 11.33 9.62
C LEU A 120 -14.50 12.26 9.25
N ILE A 121 -13.82 11.97 8.13
CA ILE A 121 -12.72 12.82 7.64
C ILE A 121 -13.26 14.13 7.08
N VAL A 122 -14.38 14.11 6.34
CA VAL A 122 -15.00 15.33 5.79
C VAL A 122 -15.56 16.23 6.90
N ASN A 123 -16.16 15.63 7.94
CA ASN A 123 -16.72 16.36 9.09
C ASN A 123 -15.68 16.77 10.14
N ASN A 124 -14.39 16.76 9.78
CA ASN A 124 -13.28 17.04 10.69
C ASN A 124 -13.11 18.55 10.98
N LYS A 125 -13.91 19.07 11.91
CA LYS A 125 -13.89 20.50 12.29
C LYS A 125 -12.56 20.93 12.96
N ASP A 126 -11.94 20.06 13.75
CA ASP A 126 -10.78 20.40 14.59
C ASP A 126 -9.44 19.98 14.00
N ASN A 127 -9.39 19.62 12.71
CA ASN A 127 -8.18 19.13 12.03
C ASN A 127 -7.48 17.95 12.75
N CYS A 128 -8.21 17.14 13.51
CA CYS A 128 -7.63 16.10 14.36
C CYS A 128 -6.84 15.01 13.60
N PHE A 129 -7.15 14.81 12.32
CA PHE A 129 -6.41 13.91 11.43
C PHE A 129 -5.01 14.41 11.03
N GLU A 130 -4.64 15.65 11.34
CA GLU A 130 -3.26 16.13 11.18
C GLU A 130 -2.26 15.30 11.99
N ARG A 131 -2.70 14.71 13.10
CA ARG A 131 -1.86 13.82 13.92
C ARG A 131 -1.31 12.60 13.17
N ILE A 132 -2.02 12.15 12.14
CA ILE A 132 -1.58 11.07 11.23
C ILE A 132 -1.26 11.61 9.83
N ASN A 133 -1.03 12.92 9.71
CA ASN A 133 -0.77 13.64 8.46
C ASN A 133 -1.83 13.43 7.38
N MET A 134 -3.10 13.23 7.75
CA MET A 134 -4.17 12.94 6.79
C MET A 134 -5.16 14.11 6.68
N VAL A 135 -4.78 15.15 5.94
CA VAL A 135 -5.58 16.38 5.76
C VAL A 135 -5.68 16.72 4.27
N PHE A 136 -6.89 16.80 3.72
CA PHE A 136 -7.10 17.00 2.27
C PHE A 136 -6.44 18.28 1.72
N GLN A 137 -6.56 19.39 2.45
CA GLN A 137 -6.09 20.70 1.98
C GLN A 137 -4.57 20.88 2.11
N LYS A 138 -3.91 20.09 2.98
CA LYS A 138 -2.48 20.21 3.28
C LYS A 138 -1.64 19.87 2.04
N ASN A 139 -0.94 20.87 1.50
CA ASN A 139 -0.09 20.72 0.31
C ASN A 139 -0.84 20.15 -0.93
N PHE A 140 -2.15 20.36 -1.07
CA PHE A 140 -2.97 19.76 -2.12
C PHE A 140 -2.41 19.93 -3.55
N LYS A 141 -1.91 21.13 -3.91
CA LYS A 141 -1.29 21.37 -5.23
C LYS A 141 -0.10 20.44 -5.49
N LYS A 142 0.75 20.19 -4.48
CA LYS A 142 1.89 19.26 -4.60
C LYS A 142 1.41 17.83 -4.74
N VAL A 143 0.37 17.44 -3.99
CA VAL A 143 -0.26 16.11 -4.12
C VAL A 143 -0.74 15.90 -5.55
N LEU A 144 -1.49 16.85 -6.11
CA LEU A 144 -2.00 16.76 -7.49
C LEU A 144 -0.87 16.63 -8.52
N ILE A 145 0.18 17.46 -8.42
CA ILE A 145 1.35 17.41 -9.32
C ILE A 145 2.04 16.05 -9.24
N LEU A 146 2.22 15.50 -8.04
CA LEU A 146 2.86 14.19 -7.85
C LEU A 146 2.00 13.04 -8.37
N CYS A 147 0.68 13.10 -8.22
CA CYS A 147 -0.23 12.14 -8.84
C CYS A 147 -0.13 12.18 -10.37
N LEU A 148 -0.14 13.37 -10.98
CA LEU A 148 0.02 13.52 -12.43
C LEU A 148 1.40 13.04 -12.91
N ALA A 149 2.46 13.36 -12.19
CA ALA A 149 3.80 12.87 -12.48
C ALA A 149 3.87 11.34 -12.41
N PHE A 150 3.22 10.72 -11.42
CA PHE A 150 3.16 9.28 -11.29
C PHE A 150 2.39 8.61 -12.44
N ILE A 151 1.27 9.20 -12.88
CA ILE A 151 0.53 8.73 -14.05
C ILE A 151 1.41 8.78 -15.31
N GLY A 152 2.14 9.89 -15.52
CA GLY A 152 3.08 10.03 -16.64
C GLY A 152 4.21 9.02 -16.60
N ILE A 153 4.75 8.74 -15.41
CA ILE A 153 5.75 7.69 -15.18
C ILE A 153 5.20 6.31 -15.57
N GLN A 154 4.00 5.95 -15.14
CA GLN A 154 3.40 4.65 -15.46
C GLN A 154 3.09 4.51 -16.95
N PHE A 155 2.69 5.60 -17.60
CA PHE A 155 2.54 5.66 -19.05
C PHE A 155 3.87 5.39 -19.76
N LEU A 156 4.95 6.03 -19.30
CA LEU A 156 6.29 5.81 -19.83
C LEU A 156 6.74 4.35 -19.66
N ILE A 157 6.52 3.74 -18.49
CA ILE A 157 6.83 2.33 -18.23
C ILE A 157 6.05 1.41 -19.19
N SER A 158 4.75 1.67 -19.41
CA SER A 158 3.91 0.92 -20.34
C SER A 158 4.42 0.98 -21.78
N ILE A 159 4.82 2.17 -22.24
CA ILE A 159 5.37 2.40 -23.58
C ILE A 159 6.72 1.69 -23.76
N ILE A 160 7.63 1.85 -22.80
CA ILE A 160 8.96 1.21 -22.86
C ILE A 160 8.78 -0.31 -22.93
N ASN A 161 7.93 -0.89 -22.08
CA ASN A 161 7.60 -2.30 -22.14
C ASN A 161 7.01 -2.69 -23.51
N GLY A 162 6.04 -1.93 -24.02
CA GLY A 162 5.48 -2.17 -25.35
C GLY A 162 6.53 -2.21 -26.46
N ALA A 163 7.52 -1.32 -26.42
CA ALA A 163 8.62 -1.30 -27.37
C ALA A 163 9.49 -2.57 -27.29
N PHE A 164 9.88 -2.99 -26.07
CA PHE A 164 10.73 -4.16 -25.88
C PHE A 164 10.03 -5.50 -26.16
N TYR A 165 8.71 -5.58 -25.94
CA TYR A 165 7.93 -6.79 -26.20
C TYR A 165 7.28 -6.83 -27.59
N GLY A 166 7.44 -5.78 -28.41
CA GLY A 166 6.87 -5.72 -29.77
C GLY A 166 5.38 -5.32 -29.83
N ASN A 167 4.77 -4.94 -28.71
CA ASN A 167 3.36 -4.57 -28.59
C ASN A 167 3.16 -3.06 -28.43
N PHE A 168 4.05 -2.24 -28.98
CA PHE A 168 4.10 -0.79 -28.76
C PHE A 168 2.76 -0.09 -29.01
N ILE A 169 2.12 -0.33 -30.16
CA ILE A 169 0.84 0.27 -30.52
C ILE A 169 -0.29 -0.18 -29.58
N GLU A 170 -0.28 -1.46 -29.18
CA GLU A 170 -1.27 -2.01 -28.24
C GLU A 170 -1.11 -1.38 -26.85
N SER A 171 0.13 -1.25 -26.36
CA SER A 171 0.45 -0.57 -25.10
C SER A 171 -0.06 0.87 -25.10
N ILE A 172 0.15 1.62 -26.19
CA ILE A 172 -0.35 3.00 -26.31
C ILE A 172 -1.89 3.04 -26.25
N LYS A 173 -2.57 2.22 -27.06
CA LYS A 173 -4.04 2.17 -27.10
C LYS A 173 -4.62 1.85 -25.71
N LYS A 174 -4.04 0.85 -25.04
CA LYS A 174 -4.42 0.44 -23.69
C LYS A 174 -4.21 1.55 -22.69
N SER A 175 -3.06 2.21 -22.72
CA SER A 175 -2.75 3.32 -21.81
C SER A 175 -3.66 4.53 -22.02
N ILE A 176 -4.02 4.88 -23.26
CA ILE A 176 -5.00 5.94 -23.56
C ILE A 176 -6.38 5.59 -23.00
N SER A 177 -6.82 4.34 -23.19
CA SER A 177 -8.10 3.86 -22.65
C SER A 177 -8.14 4.00 -21.12
N ILE A 178 -7.06 3.60 -20.43
CA ILE A 178 -6.95 3.71 -18.97
C ILE A 178 -7.06 5.17 -18.52
N LEU A 179 -6.39 6.10 -19.21
CA LEU A 179 -6.43 7.53 -18.87
C LEU A 179 -7.85 8.12 -18.90
N GLY A 180 -8.71 7.66 -19.82
CA GLY A 180 -10.09 8.12 -19.90
C GLY A 180 -10.94 7.76 -18.67
N PHE A 181 -10.75 6.56 -18.11
CA PHE A 181 -11.52 6.09 -16.95
C PHE A 181 -10.85 6.37 -15.60
N LEU A 182 -9.55 6.64 -15.59
CA LEU A 182 -8.76 6.76 -14.37
C LEU A 182 -9.29 7.85 -13.40
N PRO A 183 -9.64 9.08 -13.82
CA PRO A 183 -10.15 10.10 -12.90
C PRO A 183 -11.42 9.65 -12.17
N PHE A 184 -12.36 9.04 -12.90
CA PHE A 184 -13.60 8.51 -12.34
C PHE A 184 -13.31 7.36 -11.35
N ASN A 185 -12.45 6.41 -11.74
CA ASN A 185 -12.08 5.28 -10.89
C ASN A 185 -11.36 5.73 -9.61
N VAL A 186 -10.48 6.73 -9.71
CA VAL A 186 -9.78 7.31 -8.56
C VAL A 186 -10.77 7.97 -7.62
N LEU A 187 -11.67 8.81 -8.15
CA LEU A 187 -12.68 9.51 -7.33
C LEU A 187 -13.62 8.52 -6.63
N LEU A 188 -14.13 7.53 -7.38
CA LEU A 188 -15.01 6.51 -6.84
C LEU A 188 -14.29 5.70 -5.75
N SER A 189 -13.06 5.27 -6.02
CA SER A 189 -12.26 4.49 -5.07
C SER A 189 -11.90 5.29 -3.81
N ILE A 190 -11.69 6.61 -3.90
CA ILE A 190 -11.51 7.46 -2.72
C ILE A 190 -12.75 7.41 -1.80
N LEU A 191 -13.95 7.31 -2.37
CA LEU A 191 -15.19 7.26 -1.60
C LEU A 191 -15.48 5.86 -1.02
N ILE A 192 -15.31 4.82 -1.84
CA ILE A 192 -15.79 3.47 -1.48
C ILE A 192 -14.68 2.49 -1.12
N SER A 193 -13.41 2.77 -1.38
CA SER A 193 -12.33 1.80 -1.13
C SER A 193 -11.02 2.39 -0.63
N PHE A 194 -10.96 3.68 -0.24
CA PHE A 194 -9.70 4.27 0.22
C PHE A 194 -9.12 3.56 1.45
N VAL A 195 -9.95 2.88 2.24
CA VAL A 195 -9.56 2.21 3.50
C VAL A 195 -8.55 1.08 3.30
N ILE A 196 -8.55 0.41 2.15
CA ILE A 196 -7.54 -0.63 1.84
C ILE A 196 -6.18 0.01 1.57
N PHE A 197 -6.15 1.13 0.84
CA PHE A 197 -4.91 1.88 0.58
C PHE A 197 -4.41 2.60 1.83
N PHE A 198 -5.31 3.19 2.62
CA PHE A 198 -5.01 3.70 3.95
C PHE A 198 -4.40 2.60 4.84
N GLY A 199 -4.90 1.37 4.71
CA GLY A 199 -4.43 0.21 5.45
C GLY A 199 -2.94 -0.06 5.27
N GLU A 200 -2.48 -0.02 4.03
CA GLU A 200 -1.07 -0.18 3.74
C GLU A 200 -0.28 1.09 4.07
N GLU A 201 -0.73 2.25 3.60
CA GLU A 201 0.06 3.47 3.66
C GLU A 201 0.21 4.01 5.09
N LEU A 202 -0.79 3.89 5.95
CA LEU A 202 -0.63 4.27 7.36
C LEU A 202 0.42 3.38 8.03
N GLY A 203 0.38 2.06 7.80
CA GLY A 203 1.35 1.13 8.39
C GLY A 203 2.76 1.33 7.83
N TRP A 204 2.91 1.37 6.50
CA TRP A 204 4.20 1.47 5.85
C TRP A 204 4.79 2.87 5.92
N ARG A 205 4.06 3.90 5.46
CA ARG A 205 4.58 5.28 5.34
C ARG A 205 4.31 6.10 6.59
N GLY A 206 3.14 5.94 7.19
CA GLY A 206 2.75 6.66 8.40
C GLY A 206 3.45 6.16 9.67
N TYR A 207 3.73 4.85 9.77
CA TYR A 207 4.26 4.24 11.00
C TYR A 207 5.69 3.69 10.85
N LEU A 208 5.94 2.79 9.90
CA LEU A 208 7.23 2.10 9.81
C LEU A 208 8.34 2.97 9.17
N GLN A 209 8.04 3.68 8.08
CA GLN A 209 9.00 4.52 7.36
C GLN A 209 9.71 5.50 8.29
N PRO A 210 9.01 6.31 9.11
CA PRO A 210 9.67 7.33 9.90
C PRO A 210 10.60 6.72 10.96
N ARG A 211 10.24 5.55 11.50
CA ARG A 211 11.08 4.77 12.44
C ARG A 211 12.34 4.23 11.78
N LEU A 212 12.22 3.66 10.57
CA LEU A 212 13.38 3.21 9.78
C LEU A 212 14.28 4.37 9.36
N GLN A 213 13.70 5.53 9.04
CA GLN A 213 14.46 6.73 8.70
C GLN A 213 15.23 7.26 9.91
N ILE A 214 14.71 7.12 11.14
CA ILE A 214 15.48 7.45 12.35
C ILE A 214 16.69 6.53 12.53
N LEU A 215 16.54 5.22 12.24
CA LEU A 215 17.62 4.26 12.45
C LEU A 215 18.69 4.26 11.35
N PHE A 216 18.28 4.46 10.10
CA PHE A 216 19.14 4.26 8.93
C PHE A 216 19.32 5.51 8.06
N GLY A 217 18.70 6.64 8.45
CA GLY A 217 18.59 7.83 7.62
C GLY A 217 17.52 7.71 6.54
N LYS A 218 17.19 8.83 5.90
CA LYS A 218 16.04 8.92 4.96
C LYS A 218 16.12 7.95 3.78
N ARG A 219 17.31 7.82 3.17
CA ARG A 219 17.54 6.99 1.97
C ARG A 219 17.42 5.51 2.28
N PHE A 220 18.27 5.01 3.17
CA PHE A 220 18.26 3.60 3.55
C PHE A 220 16.97 3.21 4.25
N GLY A 221 16.37 4.09 5.05
CA GLY A 221 15.08 3.81 5.69
C GLY A 221 13.96 3.51 4.69
N VAL A 222 13.91 4.23 3.55
CA VAL A 222 12.93 3.96 2.48
C VAL A 222 13.28 2.73 1.67
N ILE A 223 14.58 2.48 1.40
CA ILE A 223 15.03 1.25 0.71
C ILE A 223 14.65 0.02 1.52
N VAL A 224 14.99 0.01 2.82
CA VAL A 224 14.68 -1.10 3.74
C VAL A 224 13.18 -1.33 3.83
N LEU A 225 12.39 -0.25 3.93
CA LEU A 225 10.93 -0.36 3.91
C LEU A 225 10.42 -1.02 2.63
N GLY A 226 10.93 -0.60 1.46
CA GLY A 226 10.50 -1.17 0.19
C GLY A 226 10.85 -2.65 0.04
N ILE A 227 12.00 -3.10 0.56
CA ILE A 227 12.36 -4.52 0.63
C ILE A 227 11.39 -5.29 1.53
N ILE A 228 11.14 -4.77 2.74
CA ILE A 228 10.18 -5.37 3.69
C ILE A 228 8.79 -5.50 3.06
N TRP A 229 8.33 -4.43 2.42
CA TRP A 229 7.04 -4.39 1.74
C TRP A 229 6.98 -5.40 0.58
N GLY A 230 8.07 -5.55 -0.19
CA GLY A 230 8.14 -6.58 -1.23
C GLY A 230 8.08 -8.02 -0.69
N ILE A 231 8.81 -8.32 0.40
CA ILE A 231 8.77 -9.64 1.05
C ILE A 231 7.37 -9.94 1.62
N TRP A 232 6.67 -8.93 2.11
CA TRP A 232 5.31 -9.08 2.65
C TRP A 232 4.29 -9.62 1.63
N HIS A 233 4.55 -9.51 0.32
CA HIS A 233 3.70 -10.08 -0.73
C HIS A 233 3.93 -11.58 -0.98
N LEU A 234 4.81 -12.25 -0.22
CA LEU A 234 5.21 -13.63 -0.47
C LEU A 234 4.03 -14.60 -0.60
N PRO A 235 3.02 -14.65 0.30
CA PRO A 235 1.88 -15.55 0.12
C PRO A 235 1.13 -15.30 -1.20
N LEU A 236 0.89 -14.03 -1.54
CA LEU A 236 0.18 -13.68 -2.77
C LEU A 236 0.98 -14.07 -4.02
N CYS A 237 2.32 -13.96 -3.99
CA CYS A 237 3.14 -14.42 -5.11
C CYS A 237 3.02 -15.92 -5.36
N PHE A 238 2.97 -16.73 -4.31
CA PHE A 238 2.88 -18.18 -4.42
C PHE A 238 1.48 -18.68 -4.80
N MET A 239 0.42 -18.03 -4.33
CA MET A 239 -0.94 -18.58 -4.47
C MET A 239 -1.85 -17.77 -5.40
N PHE A 240 -1.49 -16.53 -5.80
CA PHE A 240 -2.37 -15.67 -6.61
C PHE A 240 -1.68 -14.98 -7.80
N TYR A 241 -0.67 -14.15 -7.54
CA TYR A 241 -0.06 -13.30 -8.57
C TYR A 241 0.69 -14.13 -9.63
N SER A 242 1.51 -15.10 -9.21
CA SER A 242 2.33 -15.89 -10.13
C SER A 242 2.60 -17.31 -9.61
N PRO A 243 1.57 -18.16 -9.41
CA PRO A 243 1.78 -19.50 -8.85
C PRO A 243 2.70 -20.40 -9.66
N LYS A 244 2.85 -20.14 -10.98
CA LYS A 244 3.74 -20.88 -11.88
C LYS A 244 5.21 -20.47 -11.75
N THR A 245 5.48 -19.22 -11.36
CA THR A 245 6.84 -18.66 -11.23
C THR A 245 6.98 -17.84 -9.95
N PRO A 246 6.70 -18.42 -8.77
CA PRO A 246 6.48 -17.65 -7.56
C PRO A 246 7.75 -16.99 -7.04
N VAL A 247 8.91 -17.65 -7.19
CA VAL A 247 10.22 -17.08 -6.82
C VAL A 247 10.53 -15.83 -7.64
N TYR A 248 10.27 -15.84 -8.95
CA TYR A 248 10.45 -14.67 -9.80
C TYR A 248 9.48 -13.54 -9.43
N CYS A 249 8.25 -13.87 -9.05
CA CYS A 249 7.31 -12.88 -8.52
C CYS A 249 7.82 -12.22 -7.24
N VAL A 250 8.36 -12.99 -6.30
CA VAL A 250 8.92 -12.44 -5.04
C VAL A 250 10.10 -11.53 -5.34
N ILE A 251 11.04 -11.97 -6.19
CA ILE A 251 12.18 -11.14 -6.62
C ILE A 251 11.68 -9.85 -7.26
N PHE A 252 10.73 -9.95 -8.20
CA PHE A 252 10.13 -8.78 -8.84
C PHE A 252 9.50 -7.83 -7.80
N HIS A 253 8.69 -8.33 -6.86
CA HIS A 253 8.05 -7.50 -5.83
C HIS A 253 9.06 -6.82 -4.90
N ILE A 254 10.15 -7.49 -4.51
CA ILE A 254 11.21 -6.87 -3.72
C ILE A 254 11.78 -5.65 -4.43
N PHE A 255 12.19 -5.80 -5.70
CA PHE A 255 12.75 -4.68 -6.46
C PHE A 255 11.70 -3.63 -6.81
N TYR A 256 10.49 -4.05 -7.18
CA TYR A 256 9.40 -3.14 -7.51
C TYR A 256 8.99 -2.29 -6.31
N CYS A 257 8.70 -2.89 -5.16
CA CYS A 257 8.37 -2.21 -3.91
C CYS A 257 9.52 -1.32 -3.41
N MET A 258 10.78 -1.74 -3.59
CA MET A 258 11.95 -0.91 -3.32
C MET A 258 11.95 0.35 -4.20
N PHE A 259 11.85 0.20 -5.52
CA PHE A 259 11.91 1.32 -6.46
C PHE A 259 10.70 2.25 -6.34
N ILE A 260 9.47 1.73 -6.41
CA ILE A 260 8.26 2.54 -6.23
C ILE A 260 8.19 3.15 -4.82
N GLY A 261 8.74 2.45 -3.82
CA GLY A 261 8.88 2.91 -2.45
C GLY A 261 9.71 4.19 -2.33
N ILE A 262 10.74 4.37 -3.16
CA ILE A 262 11.49 5.63 -3.26
C ILE A 262 10.57 6.77 -3.69
N PHE A 263 9.71 6.57 -4.70
CA PHE A 263 8.79 7.62 -5.11
C PHE A 263 7.73 7.92 -4.04
N PHE A 264 7.20 6.89 -3.36
CA PHE A 264 6.22 7.08 -2.28
C PHE A 264 6.84 7.81 -1.08
N GLY A 265 8.06 7.42 -0.70
CA GLY A 265 8.81 8.09 0.36
C GLY A 265 9.09 9.55 0.03
N PHE A 266 9.54 9.83 -1.21
CA PHE A 266 9.68 11.19 -1.74
C PHE A 266 8.37 11.97 -1.65
N ALA A 267 7.27 11.43 -2.17
CA ALA A 267 5.98 12.09 -2.19
C ALA A 267 5.47 12.39 -0.78
N TYR A 268 5.61 11.44 0.15
CA TYR A 268 5.23 11.62 1.55
C TYR A 268 6.07 12.70 2.23
N MET A 269 7.40 12.70 2.09
CA MET A 269 8.27 13.72 2.67
C MET A 269 8.04 15.12 2.04
N LYS A 270 7.78 15.17 0.73
CA LYS A 270 7.55 16.42 -0.01
C LYS A 270 6.24 17.12 0.40
N THR A 271 5.22 16.32 0.71
CA THR A 271 3.87 16.80 0.99
C THR A 271 3.54 16.83 2.48
N GLY A 272 4.20 16.02 3.30
CA GLY A 272 3.82 15.78 4.69
C GLY A 272 2.34 15.37 4.79
N ASN A 273 1.83 14.65 3.78
CA ASN A 273 0.42 14.32 3.65
C ASN A 273 0.24 12.85 3.23
N LEU A 274 -0.42 12.06 4.07
CA LEU A 274 -0.70 10.65 3.84
C LEU A 274 -1.62 10.43 2.63
N TRP A 275 -2.52 11.39 2.33
CA TRP A 275 -3.34 11.33 1.11
C TRP A 275 -2.51 11.25 -0.16
N SER A 276 -1.30 11.83 -0.17
CA SER A 276 -0.40 11.75 -1.32
C SER A 276 -0.11 10.30 -1.68
N VAL A 277 0.33 9.51 -0.71
CA VAL A 277 0.71 8.11 -0.96
C VAL A 277 -0.49 7.20 -1.10
N ILE A 278 -1.61 7.48 -0.42
CA ILE A 278 -2.87 6.75 -0.59
C ILE A 278 -3.36 6.87 -2.04
N ILE A 279 -3.39 8.08 -2.60
CA ILE A 279 -3.89 8.31 -3.96
C ILE A 279 -2.90 7.75 -5.00
N ILE A 280 -1.59 7.93 -4.79
CA ILE A 280 -0.57 7.35 -5.68
C ILE A 280 -0.66 5.81 -5.70
N HIS A 281 -0.83 5.17 -4.55
CA HIS A 281 -1.03 3.72 -4.46
C HIS A 281 -2.33 3.29 -5.16
N LEU A 282 -3.41 4.03 -4.96
CA LEU A 282 -4.67 3.78 -5.65
C LEU A 282 -4.52 3.84 -7.17
N ILE A 283 -3.84 4.88 -7.68
CA ILE A 283 -3.52 5.00 -9.11
C ILE A 283 -2.70 3.80 -9.58
N ASN A 284 -1.67 3.41 -8.82
CA ASN A 284 -0.85 2.25 -9.13
C ASN A 284 -1.68 0.97 -9.34
N ASN A 285 -2.56 0.67 -8.39
CA ASN A 285 -3.35 -0.56 -8.44
C ASN A 285 -4.46 -0.48 -9.50
N SER A 286 -5.03 0.70 -9.74
CA SER A 286 -6.02 0.92 -10.80
C SER A 286 -5.43 0.73 -12.20
N MET A 287 -4.20 1.19 -12.43
CA MET A 287 -3.48 0.98 -13.69
C MET A 287 -3.03 -0.49 -13.85
N ALA A 288 -2.74 -1.19 -12.77
CA ALA A 288 -2.45 -2.62 -12.79
C ALA A 288 -3.71 -3.48 -13.06
N LEU A 289 -4.85 -3.18 -12.43
CA LEU A 289 -6.14 -3.85 -12.60
C LEU A 289 -6.61 -3.83 -14.06
N THR A 290 -6.63 -2.64 -14.65
CA THR A 290 -7.02 -2.42 -16.05
C THR A 290 -6.06 -3.06 -17.05
N SER A 291 -4.92 -3.57 -16.58
CA SER A 291 -3.98 -4.31 -17.41
C SER A 291 -4.32 -5.80 -17.62
N ASN A 292 -5.40 -6.32 -17.02
CA ASN A 292 -5.85 -7.72 -17.06
C ASN A 292 -4.83 -8.76 -16.52
N ASN A 293 -3.77 -8.30 -15.85
CA ASN A 293 -2.62 -9.13 -15.50
C ASN A 293 -2.39 -9.28 -13.99
N LEU A 294 -3.39 -9.11 -13.12
CA LEU A 294 -3.12 -9.23 -11.68
C LEU A 294 -2.91 -10.67 -11.19
N SER A 295 -3.36 -11.68 -11.94
CA SER A 295 -3.32 -13.07 -11.48
C SER A 295 -2.73 -13.99 -12.54
N GLY A 296 -1.93 -14.96 -12.09
CA GLY A 296 -1.33 -15.95 -12.97
C GLY A 296 -0.29 -15.41 -13.95
N ILE A 297 0.38 -14.30 -13.63
CA ILE A 297 1.52 -13.79 -14.40
C ILE A 297 2.58 -14.90 -14.48
N VAL A 298 3.19 -15.09 -15.64
CA VAL A 298 4.35 -15.97 -15.79
C VAL A 298 5.57 -15.13 -16.14
N PHE A 299 6.55 -15.14 -15.25
CA PHE A 299 7.81 -14.44 -15.48
C PHE A 299 8.77 -15.32 -16.25
N THR A 300 9.41 -14.73 -17.26
CA THR A 300 10.62 -15.28 -17.88
C THR A 300 11.83 -14.56 -17.27
N PRO A 301 13.04 -15.14 -17.28
CA PRO A 301 14.24 -14.44 -16.83
C PRO A 301 14.43 -13.09 -17.53
N LYS A 302 14.18 -13.04 -18.84
CA LYS A 302 14.23 -11.81 -19.65
C LYS A 302 13.21 -10.78 -19.15
N SER A 303 11.95 -11.18 -18.96
CA SER A 303 10.91 -10.24 -18.52
C SER A 303 11.10 -9.77 -17.08
N LEU A 304 11.61 -10.62 -16.20
CA LEU A 304 11.97 -10.26 -14.83
C LEU A 304 13.04 -9.15 -14.81
N VAL A 305 14.18 -9.41 -15.45
CA VAL A 305 15.32 -8.48 -15.47
C VAL A 305 14.94 -7.16 -16.14
N LEU A 306 14.25 -7.22 -17.28
CA LEU A 306 13.84 -6.02 -18.00
C LEU A 306 12.92 -5.13 -17.16
N ASN A 307 11.89 -5.70 -16.52
CA ASN A 307 10.97 -4.91 -15.70
C ASN A 307 11.66 -4.31 -14.46
N ILE A 308 12.61 -5.02 -13.84
CA ILE A 308 13.42 -4.50 -12.73
C ILE A 308 14.25 -3.30 -13.20
N ILE A 309 14.92 -3.41 -14.34
CA ILE A 309 15.73 -2.33 -14.92
C ILE A 309 14.85 -1.10 -15.21
N ILE A 310 13.71 -1.30 -15.87
CA ILE A 310 12.79 -0.20 -16.20
C ILE A 310 12.31 0.52 -14.92
N CYS A 311 11.91 -0.23 -13.89
CA CYS A 311 11.50 0.36 -12.61
C CYS A 311 12.65 1.13 -11.95
N GLY A 312 13.86 0.59 -11.99
CA GLY A 312 15.06 1.24 -11.48
C GLY A 312 15.35 2.55 -12.20
N VAL A 313 15.36 2.55 -13.53
CA VAL A 313 15.62 3.75 -14.35
C VAL A 313 14.64 4.87 -14.03
N VAL A 314 13.36 4.55 -13.82
CA VAL A 314 12.32 5.56 -13.64
C VAL A 314 12.23 6.08 -12.19
N PHE A 315 12.37 5.21 -11.19
CA PHE A 315 12.16 5.61 -9.79
C PHE A 315 13.44 5.87 -8.99
N LEU A 316 14.56 5.20 -9.30
CA LEU A 316 15.81 5.41 -8.57
C LEU A 316 16.29 6.86 -8.57
N PRO A 317 16.16 7.66 -9.66
CA PRO A 317 16.60 9.06 -9.65
C PRO A 317 15.99 9.91 -8.52
N PHE A 318 14.78 9.58 -8.06
CA PHE A 318 14.12 10.32 -6.98
C PHE A 318 14.85 10.24 -5.64
N ILE A 319 15.72 9.23 -5.43
CA ILE A 319 16.50 9.09 -4.20
C ILE A 319 17.55 10.20 -4.02
N PHE A 320 17.93 10.86 -5.11
CA PHE A 320 18.91 11.95 -5.12
C PHE A 320 18.27 13.33 -4.94
N THR A 321 16.95 13.41 -4.80
CA THR A 321 16.24 14.66 -4.54
C THR A 321 16.57 15.22 -3.16
N LYS A 322 16.41 16.54 -2.99
CA LYS A 322 16.76 17.25 -1.75
C LYS A 322 15.95 16.78 -0.54
N GLU A 323 14.78 16.19 -0.74
CA GLU A 323 13.91 15.65 0.30
C GLU A 323 14.60 14.52 1.07
N TYR A 324 15.46 13.76 0.38
CA TYR A 324 16.33 12.73 0.96
C TYR A 324 17.62 13.28 1.57
N ASN A 325 17.92 14.57 1.38
CA ASN A 325 19.06 15.22 2.01
C ASN A 325 18.65 15.78 3.39
N GLY A 326 19.53 15.68 4.37
CA GLY A 326 19.37 16.27 5.70
C GLY A 326 19.01 15.30 6.83
N GLU A 327 19.55 15.62 8.01
CA GLU A 327 19.49 14.83 9.26
C GLU A 327 18.32 15.20 10.18
N ASN A 328 17.43 16.12 9.78
CA ASN A 328 16.30 16.58 10.61
C ASN A 328 15.23 15.49 10.79
N LEU A 329 15.58 14.48 11.57
CA LEU A 329 14.76 13.37 12.06
C LEU A 329 14.03 13.78 13.36
N GLU A 330 14.38 14.90 13.98
CA GLU A 330 13.76 15.38 15.24
C GLU A 330 12.26 15.66 15.10
N LYS A 331 11.79 16.12 13.92
CA LYS A 331 10.35 16.28 13.65
C LYS A 331 9.60 14.95 13.53
N ILE A 332 10.30 13.83 13.38
CA ILE A 332 9.70 12.49 13.31
C ILE A 332 9.38 11.94 14.71
N LEU A 333 10.15 12.34 15.74
CA LEU A 333 10.01 11.85 17.11
C LEU A 333 8.73 12.35 17.83
N LEU A 334 8.08 13.39 17.30
CA LEU A 334 6.90 14.03 17.91
C LEU A 334 5.54 13.45 17.45
N HIS A 335 5.52 12.52 16.49
CA HIS A 335 4.31 11.84 16.01
C HIS A 335 4.29 10.35 16.35
#